data_AF-Q0FIZ4-F1
#
_entry.id   AF-Q0FIZ4-F1
#
_cell.length_a   1.000
_cell.length_b   1.000
_cell.length_c   1.000
_cell.angle_alpha   90.00
_cell.angle_beta   90.00
_cell.angle_gamma   90.00
#
_symmetry.space_group_name_H-M   'P 1'
#
loop_
_entity.id
_entity.type
_entity.pdbx_description
1 polymer ?
#
loop_
_entity_poly.entity_id
_entity_poly.type
_entity_poly.pdbx_seq_one_letter_code
_entity_poly.pdbx_strand_id
1 'polypeptide(L)'
;MVTKPAKEYTDSQGRRKVKGNMDIELTVDAMELAPRVDHIVLFSGDGDFRPLVESLQRQGVRVSVVSTIRSQPPMIADELRRQADNFIELDELREVIGRPPREQHAERNFEVASSGN
;
A
#
# COMPACT_ATOMS: atom_id res chain seq x y z
N MET A 1 -5.55 -11.84 -9.87
CA MET A 1 -4.50 -10.90 -9.47
C MET A 1 -4.09 -10.12 -10.71
N VAL A 2 -4.31 -8.80 -10.72
CA VAL A 2 -3.85 -7.91 -11.80
C VAL A 2 -2.42 -7.50 -11.47
N THR A 3 -1.48 -7.69 -12.40
CA THR A 3 -0.09 -7.28 -12.23
C THR A 3 0.36 -6.49 -13.44
N LYS A 4 1.01 -5.35 -13.23
CA LYS A 4 1.66 -4.60 -14.29
C LYS A 4 3.13 -5.02 -14.39
N PRO A 5 3.64 -5.39 -15.57
CA PRO A 5 5.07 -5.60 -15.74
C PRO A 5 5.81 -4.29 -15.47
N ALA A 6 6.82 -4.36 -14.61
CA ALA A 6 7.71 -3.24 -14.32
C ALA A 6 8.30 -2.69 -15.62
N LYS A 7 7.93 -1.46 -16.00
CA LYS A 7 8.59 -0.76 -17.12
C LYS A 7 9.87 -0.12 -16.60
N GLU A 8 10.99 -0.56 -17.16
CA GLU A 8 12.31 0.01 -16.90
C GLU A 8 12.58 1.14 -17.88
N TYR A 9 12.90 2.32 -17.34
CA TYR A 9 13.42 3.44 -18.12
C TYR A 9 14.85 3.71 -17.67
N THR A 10 15.78 3.75 -18.61
CA THR A 10 17.15 4.21 -18.35
C THR A 10 17.18 5.72 -18.53
N ASP A 11 17.51 6.46 -17.47
CA ASP A 11 17.72 7.91 -17.61
C ASP A 11 19.00 8.21 -18.41
N SER A 12 19.21 9.47 -18.80
CA SER A 12 20.40 9.91 -19.55
C SER A 12 21.72 9.75 -18.78
N GLN A 13 21.66 9.33 -17.51
CA GLN A 13 22.80 9.04 -16.64
C GLN A 13 23.00 7.53 -16.40
N GLY A 14 22.27 6.66 -17.12
CA GLY A 14 22.44 5.20 -17.05
C GLY A 14 21.77 4.53 -15.85
N ARG A 15 20.94 5.24 -15.08
CA ARG A 15 20.24 4.65 -13.93
C ARG A 15 18.91 4.03 -14.38
N ARG A 16 18.71 2.76 -14.01
CA ARG A 16 17.44 2.05 -14.22
C ARG A 16 16.40 2.56 -13.23
N LYS A 17 15.33 3.19 -13.74
CA LYS A 17 14.13 3.56 -12.99
C LYS A 17 13.01 2.60 -13.33
N VAL A 18 12.55 1.83 -12.35
CA VAL A 18 11.34 1.01 -12.44
C VAL A 18 10.17 1.87 -12.00
N LYS A 19 9.20 2.14 -12.89
CA LYS A 19 7.92 2.78 -12.49
C LYS A 19 6.82 1.71 -12.47
N GLY A 20 6.58 1.16 -11.28
CA GLY A 20 5.49 0.23 -11.02
C GLY A 20 4.31 0.95 -10.37
N ASN A 21 3.66 1.86 -11.09
CA ASN A 21 2.44 2.52 -10.59
C ASN A 21 1.20 1.76 -11.08
N MET A 22 0.29 1.50 -10.15
CA MET A 22 -0.98 0.78 -10.41
C MET A 22 -2.18 1.72 -10.27
N ASP A 23 -1.95 3.03 -10.22
CA ASP A 23 -2.97 4.02 -9.85
C ASP A 23 -4.09 4.06 -10.88
N ILE A 24 -3.76 3.91 -12.16
CA ILE A 24 -4.74 3.87 -13.25
C ILE A 24 -5.61 2.63 -13.13
N GLU A 25 -4.97 1.46 -13.02
CA GLU A 25 -5.65 0.18 -12.92
C GLU A 25 -6.58 0.15 -11.69
N LEU A 26 -6.09 0.63 -10.53
CA LEU A 26 -6.87 0.75 -9.31
C LEU A 26 -8.06 1.71 -9.46
N THR A 27 -7.83 2.85 -10.10
CA THR A 27 -8.88 3.86 -10.34
C THR A 27 -9.98 3.31 -11.24
N VAL A 28 -9.62 2.63 -12.32
CA VAL A 28 -10.57 2.00 -13.24
C VAL A 28 -11.40 0.96 -12.51
N ASP A 29 -10.75 0.02 -11.81
CA ASP A 29 -11.42 -1.05 -11.08
C ASP A 29 -12.38 -0.50 -10.01
N ALA A 30 -11.95 0.52 -9.25
CA ALA A 30 -12.79 1.16 -8.23
C ALA A 30 -14.03 1.83 -8.83
N MET A 31 -13.88 2.52 -9.98
CA MET A 31 -14.99 3.18 -10.66
C MET A 31 -15.96 2.17 -11.29
N GLU A 32 -15.47 1.05 -11.82
CA GLU A 32 -16.34 -0.02 -12.34
C GLU A 32 -17.13 -0.73 -11.23
N LEU A 33 -16.53 -0.87 -10.05
CA LEU A 33 -17.17 -1.48 -8.89
C LEU A 33 -18.17 -0.54 -8.21
N ALA A 34 -18.01 0.77 -8.32
CA ALA A 34 -18.78 1.77 -7.60
C ALA A 34 -20.32 1.56 -7.63
N PRO A 35 -20.96 1.19 -8.76
CA PRO A 35 -22.41 0.98 -8.79
C PRO A 35 -22.90 -0.27 -8.04
N ARG A 36 -21.99 -1.12 -7.54
CA ARG A 36 -22.27 -2.43 -6.95
C ARG A 36 -21.85 -2.56 -5.50
N VAL A 37 -21.28 -1.51 -4.91
CA VAL A 37 -20.75 -1.51 -3.55
C VAL A 37 -21.19 -0.26 -2.81
N ASP A 38 -21.45 -0.39 -1.52
CA ASP A 38 -21.80 0.75 -0.67
C ASP A 38 -20.56 1.44 -0.07
N HIS A 39 -19.44 0.71 -0.02
CA HIS A 39 -18.22 1.15 0.67
C HIS A 39 -16.97 0.57 0.02
N ILE A 40 -16.00 1.44 -0.30
CA ILE A 40 -14.66 1.09 -0.73
C ILE A 40 -13.64 1.42 0.37
N VAL A 41 -12.75 0.47 0.65
CA VAL A 41 -11.61 0.66 1.56
C VAL A 41 -10.34 0.75 0.72
N LEU A 42 -9.77 1.96 0.62
CA LEU A 42 -8.60 2.27 -0.21
C LEU A 42 -7.32 2.23 0.63
N PHE A 43 -6.46 1.26 0.34
CA PHE A 43 -5.11 1.17 0.93
C PHE A 43 -4.13 1.97 0.08
N SER A 44 -4.03 3.27 0.35
CA SER A 44 -3.08 4.16 -0.33
C SER A 44 -2.86 5.42 0.49
N GLY A 45 -1.66 5.98 0.35
CA GLY A 45 -1.32 7.30 0.87
C GLY A 45 -1.20 8.40 -0.20
N ASP A 46 -1.39 8.05 -1.48
CA ASP A 46 -1.11 8.94 -2.60
C ASP A 46 -2.21 9.99 -2.83
N GLY A 47 -1.83 11.26 -2.84
CA GLY A 47 -2.73 12.39 -3.08
C GLY A 47 -3.43 12.35 -4.44
N ASP A 48 -2.83 11.67 -5.43
CA ASP A 48 -3.40 11.52 -6.77
C ASP A 48 -4.75 10.78 -6.78
N PHE A 49 -5.10 10.06 -5.71
CA PHE A 49 -6.42 9.43 -5.55
C PHE A 49 -7.52 10.37 -5.04
N ARG A 50 -7.22 11.62 -4.63
CA ARG A 50 -8.23 12.56 -4.13
C ARG A 50 -9.40 12.76 -5.11
N PRO A 51 -9.19 12.93 -6.44
CA PRO A 51 -10.29 12.99 -7.41
C PRO A 51 -11.10 11.70 -7.55
N LEU A 52 -10.47 10.53 -7.36
CA LEU A 52 -11.16 9.23 -7.34
C LEU A 52 -12.13 9.18 -6.15
N VAL A 53 -11.65 9.50 -4.95
CA VAL A 53 -12.50 9.52 -3.73
C VAL A 53 -13.70 10.44 -3.93
N GLU A 54 -13.48 11.65 -4.46
CA GLU A 54 -14.55 12.61 -4.74
C GLU A 54 -15.57 12.08 -5.76
N SER A 55 -15.13 11.33 -6.77
CA SER A 55 -16.02 10.72 -7.78
C SER A 55 -16.81 9.54 -7.25
N LEU A 56 -16.22 8.73 -6.36
CA LEU A 56 -16.91 7.62 -5.70
C LEU A 56 -18.00 8.11 -4.75
N GLN A 57 -17.70 9.15 -3.96
CA GLN A 57 -18.67 9.77 -3.05
C GLN A 57 -19.87 10.37 -3.79
N ARG A 58 -19.65 10.97 -4.96
CA ARG A 58 -20.75 11.46 -5.82
C ARG A 58 -21.68 10.35 -6.32
N GLN A 59 -21.19 9.12 -6.40
CA GLN A 59 -21.98 7.93 -6.74
C GLN A 59 -22.66 7.30 -5.50
N GLY A 60 -22.53 7.91 -4.32
CA GLY A 60 -23.08 7.40 -3.07
C GLY A 60 -22.22 6.37 -2.37
N VAL A 61 -21.00 6.10 -2.88
CA VAL A 61 -20.07 5.13 -2.29
C VAL A 61 -19.28 5.80 -1.17
N ARG A 62 -19.34 5.23 0.03
CA ARG A 62 -18.48 5.65 1.15
C ARG A 62 -17.04 5.23 0.86
N VAL A 63 -16.06 6.04 1.25
CA VAL A 63 -14.65 5.72 1.07
C VAL A 63 -13.91 5.83 2.39
N SER A 64 -13.24 4.74 2.79
CA SER A 64 -12.30 4.77 3.91
C SER A 64 -10.88 4.59 3.40
N VAL A 65 -9.99 5.50 3.79
CA VAL A 65 -8.58 5.43 3.41
C VAL A 65 -7.79 4.81 4.55
N VAL A 66 -7.00 3.78 4.22
CA VAL A 66 -6.06 3.14 5.12
C VAL A 66 -4.66 3.55 4.72
N SER A 67 -3.95 4.24 5.62
CA SER A 67 -2.55 4.63 5.44
C SER A 67 -1.95 4.94 6.81
N THR A 68 -0.72 5.45 6.86
CA THR A 68 -0.08 5.83 8.12
C THR A 68 0.32 7.30 8.18
N ILE A 69 -0.01 7.95 9.29
CA ILE A 69 0.51 9.29 9.64
C ILE A 69 1.74 9.23 10.55
N ARG A 70 2.08 8.03 11.06
CA ARG A 70 3.13 7.84 12.09
C ARG A 70 4.53 7.71 11.49
N SER A 71 4.64 7.54 10.17
CA SER A 71 5.91 7.48 9.47
C SER A 71 6.53 8.87 9.28
N GLN A 72 7.86 8.92 9.08
CA GLN A 72 8.57 10.14 8.72
C GLN A 72 9.28 9.93 7.36
N PRO A 73 8.84 10.59 6.27
CA PRO A 73 7.65 11.45 6.17
C PRO A 73 6.33 10.66 6.29
N PRO A 74 5.20 11.33 6.61
CA PRO A 74 3.88 10.69 6.58
C PRO A 74 3.61 10.06 5.22
N MET A 75 3.06 8.85 5.21
CA MET A 75 2.75 8.16 3.96
C MET A 75 1.48 8.70 3.30
N ILE A 76 0.59 9.32 4.06
CA ILE A 76 -0.68 9.88 3.58
C ILE A 76 -0.56 11.36 3.20
N ALA A 77 -1.06 11.71 2.02
CA ALA A 77 -1.30 13.09 1.62
C ALA A 77 -2.47 13.72 2.40
N ASP A 78 -2.29 14.93 2.92
CA ASP A 78 -3.29 15.61 3.76
C ASP A 78 -4.63 15.81 3.01
N GLU A 79 -4.58 16.14 1.73
CA GLU A 79 -5.77 16.30 0.89
C GLU A 79 -6.58 15.00 0.72
N LEU A 80 -5.90 13.87 0.55
CA LEU A 80 -6.55 12.56 0.46
C LEU A 80 -7.21 12.20 1.79
N ARG A 81 -6.48 12.39 2.91
CA ARG A 81 -7.01 12.15 4.26
C ARG A 81 -8.28 12.95 4.53
N ARG A 82 -8.30 14.23 4.14
CA ARG A 82 -9.45 15.12 4.34
C ARG A 82 -10.63 14.80 3.43
N GLN A 83 -10.39 14.28 2.24
CA GLN A 83 -11.44 13.93 1.28
C GLN A 83 -12.17 12.63 1.68
N ALA A 84 -11.49 11.69 2.33
CA ALA A 84 -12.07 10.41 2.74
C ALA A 84 -13.16 10.56 3.82
N ASP A 85 -14.17 9.68 3.79
CA ASP A 85 -15.21 9.64 4.82
C ASP A 85 -14.66 9.16 6.17
N ASN A 86 -13.76 8.18 6.14
CA ASN A 86 -13.00 7.77 7.32
C ASN A 86 -11.52 7.60 6.96
N PHE A 87 -10.66 7.92 7.92
CA PHE A 87 -9.25 7.57 7.87
C PHE A 87 -8.97 6.49 8.92
N ILE A 88 -8.28 5.42 8.51
CA ILE A 88 -7.90 4.31 9.38
C ILE A 88 -6.38 4.26 9.41
N GLU A 89 -5.81 4.35 10.62
CA GLU A 89 -4.37 4.21 10.79
C GLU A 89 -3.96 2.75 10.59
N LEU A 90 -3.04 2.51 9.64
CA LEU A 90 -2.60 1.18 9.29
C LEU A 90 -2.00 0.42 10.48
N ASP A 91 -1.27 1.11 11.36
CA ASP A 91 -0.69 0.51 12.57
C ASP A 91 -1.76 -0.02 13.55
N GLU A 92 -2.97 0.55 13.57
CA GLU A 92 -4.08 0.07 14.40
C GLU A 92 -4.63 -1.28 13.91
N LEU A 93 -4.41 -1.62 12.64
CA LEU A 93 -4.80 -2.92 12.08
C LEU A 93 -3.77 -4.02 12.36
N ARG A 94 -2.60 -3.69 12.90
CA ARG A 94 -1.46 -4.61 13.05
C ARG A 94 -1.83 -5.91 13.77
N GLU A 95 -2.62 -5.84 14.84
CA GLU A 95 -3.03 -7.03 15.60
C GLU A 95 -4.04 -7.92 14.85
N VAL A 96 -4.73 -7.37 13.84
CA VAL A 96 -5.76 -8.06 13.05
C VAL A 96 -5.18 -8.66 11.77
N ILE A 97 -4.32 -7.91 11.07
CA ILE A 97 -3.82 -8.27 9.73
C ILE A 97 -2.31 -8.53 9.69
N GLY A 98 -1.61 -8.26 10.80
CA GLY A 98 -0.18 -8.46 10.90
C GLY A 98 0.19 -9.93 10.74
N ARG A 99 1.24 -10.20 9.98
CA ARG A 99 1.80 -11.55 9.94
C ARG A 99 2.40 -11.86 11.32
N PRO A 100 2.17 -13.06 11.87
CA PRO A 100 2.83 -13.46 13.10
C PRO A 100 4.35 -13.32 12.92
N PRO A 101 5.10 -12.93 13.97
CA PRO A 101 6.55 -12.87 13.90
C PRO A 101 7.06 -14.21 13.36
N ARG A 102 7.82 -14.17 12.25
CA ARG A 102 8.52 -15.36 11.78
C ARG A 102 9.39 -15.83 12.93
N GLU A 103 9.19 -17.06 13.40
CA GLU A 103 10.13 -17.73 14.29
C GLU A 103 11.50 -17.62 13.62
N GLN A 104 12.39 -16.81 14.21
CA GLN A 104 13.77 -16.79 13.78
C GLN A 104 14.26 -18.21 14.05
N HIS A 105 14.55 -18.98 12.99
CA HIS A 105 15.23 -20.26 13.11
C HIS A 105 16.48 -20.04 13.97
N ALA A 106 16.38 -20.43 15.22
CA ALA A 106 17.49 -20.55 16.14
C ALA A 106 18.32 -21.73 15.68
N GLU A 107 19.16 -21.56 14.65
CA GLU A 107 20.16 -22.56 14.27
C GLU A 107 21.20 -21.95 13.32
N ARG A 108 22.33 -21.55 13.90
CA ARG A 108 23.68 -21.87 13.43
C ARG A 108 24.68 -21.59 14.57
N ASN A 109 24.53 -22.36 15.64
CA ASN A 109 25.54 -22.52 16.67
C ASN A 109 25.92 -24.01 16.74
N PHE A 110 26.47 -24.54 15.65
CA PHE A 110 27.13 -25.85 15.60
C PHE A 110 28.25 -25.78 14.55
N GLU A 111 29.47 -25.47 15.02
CA GLU A 111 30.77 -26.00 14.58
C GLU A 111 31.92 -25.11 15.11
N VAL A 112 32.06 -25.04 16.43
CA VAL A 112 33.34 -24.69 17.07
C VAL A 112 33.55 -25.65 18.25
N ALA A 113 33.67 -26.96 17.97
CA ALA A 113 34.16 -27.96 18.95
C ALA A 113 34.34 -29.36 18.33
N SER A 114 35.35 -29.54 17.48
CA SER A 114 36.10 -30.78 17.20
C SER A 114 36.76 -30.60 15.81
N SER A 115 38.06 -30.44 15.63
CA SER A 115 39.11 -31.31 16.16
C SER A 115 40.43 -30.55 16.06
N GLY A 116 41.10 -30.37 17.21
CA GLY A 116 42.55 -30.37 17.21
C GLY A 116 43.02 -31.81 17.06
N ASN A 117 43.86 -32.05 16.06
CA ASN A 117 45.13 -32.75 16.18
C ASN A 117 45.94 -32.49 14.91
#